data_AF-A0A382V6E1-F1
#
_entry.id   AF-A0A382V6E1-F1
#
_cell.length_a   1.000
_cell.length_b   1.000
_cell.length_c   1.000
_cell.angle_alpha   90.00
_cell.angle_beta   90.00
_cell.angle_gamma   90.00
#
_symmetry.space_group_name_H-M   'P 1'
#
loop_
_entity.id
_entity.type
_entity.pdbx_description
1 polymer ?
#
loop_
_entity_poly.entity_id
_entity_poly.type
_entity_poly.pdbx_seq_one_letter_code
_entity_poly.pdbx_strand_id
1 'polypeptide(L)'
;MTRRLCLIHWATLIAMLSLSAVDVVAQAGTVGGEWTSYAGDLGSTRYAPLDQISGDNFSDLEVAWQFDPGNLGPYPDNNYQATPLMIGGVLYTTAGTRRDVVALDAATGEILWLYRIDEGERAEGAIRRMSARGVAYWTDGDDDERIFFVTIGYQLVALDATTGHLIPSFGTEGIVDLKQGADQEIDLLSGEIGWNSAPIVGRDVVLVGASHRSGGAPPSRRNIKGYIRGFDVRTG
;
A
#
# COMPACT_ATOMS: atom_id res chain seq x y z
N MET A 1 16.59 -26.21 76.30
CA MET A 1 17.46 -25.13 75.80
C MET A 1 17.75 -25.37 74.32
N THR A 2 17.17 -24.51 73.48
CA THR A 2 17.71 -23.97 72.21
C THR A 2 18.20 -24.89 71.08
N ARG A 3 17.47 -24.75 69.95
CA ARG A 3 17.90 -24.72 68.53
C ARG A 3 17.44 -25.91 67.68
N ARG A 4 16.46 -25.63 66.79
CA ARG A 4 16.38 -26.08 65.38
C ARG A 4 15.19 -25.39 64.68
N LEU A 5 15.24 -24.06 64.57
CA LEU A 5 14.48 -23.28 63.59
C LEU A 5 15.46 -22.90 62.48
N CYS A 6 15.60 -23.71 61.42
CA CYS A 6 16.36 -23.30 60.23
C CYS A 6 16.16 -24.24 59.03
N LEU A 7 14.92 -24.61 58.65
CA LEU A 7 14.72 -25.47 57.47
C LEU A 7 13.50 -25.13 56.58
N ILE A 8 12.79 -24.02 56.81
CA ILE A 8 11.55 -23.73 56.04
C ILE A 8 11.71 -22.57 55.03
N HIS A 9 12.86 -21.90 54.96
CA HIS A 9 13.03 -20.72 54.09
C HIS A 9 13.71 -20.97 52.74
N TRP A 10 14.02 -22.21 52.37
CA TRP A 10 14.73 -22.50 51.11
C TRP A 10 13.86 -23.17 50.03
N ALA A 11 12.64 -23.63 50.36
CA ALA A 11 11.76 -24.30 49.40
C ALA A 11 10.84 -23.35 48.62
N THR A 12 10.67 -22.09 49.06
CA THR A 12 9.79 -21.10 48.39
C THR A 12 10.51 -20.21 47.38
N LEU A 13 11.85 -20.25 47.30
CA LEU A 13 12.60 -19.40 46.37
C LEU A 13 12.83 -20.01 44.98
N ILE A 14 12.57 -21.32 44.80
CA ILE A 14 12.77 -22.02 43.51
C ILE A 14 11.48 -22.02 42.66
N ALA A 15 10.32 -21.73 43.25
CA ALA A 15 9.04 -21.69 42.56
C ALA A 15 8.74 -20.36 41.81
N MET A 16 9.69 -19.42 41.79
CA MET A 16 9.53 -18.08 41.17
C MET A 16 10.54 -17.83 40.04
N LEU A 17 11.04 -18.90 39.39
CA LEU A 17 11.96 -18.81 38.26
C LEU A 17 11.58 -19.75 37.10
N SER A 18 10.30 -20.07 36.95
CA SER A 18 9.75 -20.36 35.61
C SER A 18 9.51 -19.01 34.92
N LEU A 19 10.59 -18.33 34.55
CA LEU A 19 10.53 -17.36 33.47
C LEU A 19 10.08 -18.18 32.26
N SER A 20 8.79 -18.14 31.94
CA SER A 20 8.34 -18.48 30.62
C SER A 20 9.25 -17.71 29.68
N ALA A 21 10.03 -18.40 28.87
CA ALA A 21 10.63 -17.79 27.70
C ALA A 21 9.42 -17.28 26.90
N VAL A 22 9.10 -16.01 27.09
CA VAL A 22 8.29 -15.30 26.12
C VAL A 22 9.21 -15.32 24.93
N ASP A 23 8.90 -16.16 23.94
CA ASP A 23 9.50 -16.02 22.62
C ASP A 23 9.29 -14.56 22.26
N VAL A 24 10.36 -13.78 22.37
CA VAL A 24 10.37 -12.43 21.83
C VAL A 24 10.32 -12.69 20.34
N VAL A 25 9.11 -12.67 19.78
CA VAL A 25 8.90 -12.62 18.33
C VAL A 25 9.41 -11.25 17.91
N ALA A 26 10.74 -11.14 17.80
CA ALA A 26 11.45 -9.88 17.65
C ALA A 26 11.36 -9.32 16.22
N GLN A 27 10.87 -10.11 15.28
CA GLN A 27 10.62 -9.71 13.90
C GLN A 27 9.23 -10.18 13.49
N ALA A 28 8.22 -9.33 13.69
CA ALA A 28 7.02 -9.40 12.85
C ALA A 28 7.42 -8.89 11.46
N GLY A 29 7.16 -9.68 10.41
CA GLY A 29 7.39 -9.31 9.01
C GLY A 29 6.22 -9.80 8.17
N THR A 30 6.45 -9.96 6.87
CA THR A 30 5.45 -10.60 6.00
C THR A 30 5.16 -12.04 6.44
N VAL A 31 3.95 -12.52 6.15
CA VAL A 31 3.52 -13.89 6.47
C VAL A 31 3.53 -14.70 5.19
N GLY A 32 4.20 -15.86 5.18
CA GLY A 32 4.20 -16.76 4.00
C GLY A 32 4.85 -16.17 2.74
N GLY A 33 5.58 -15.06 2.85
CA GLY A 33 6.12 -14.32 1.72
C GLY A 33 5.17 -13.27 1.12
N GLU A 34 3.92 -13.19 1.60
CA GLU A 34 2.89 -12.26 1.12
C GLU A 34 3.26 -10.79 1.41
N TRP A 35 3.28 -9.95 0.38
CA TRP A 35 3.59 -8.52 0.49
C TRP A 35 2.31 -7.71 0.34
N THR A 36 1.48 -7.70 1.39
CA THR A 36 0.10 -7.17 1.35
C THR A 36 0.01 -5.65 1.57
N SER A 37 1.11 -5.01 1.98
CA SER A 37 1.20 -3.56 2.19
C SER A 37 2.39 -2.97 1.45
N TYR A 38 2.37 -1.66 1.15
CA TYR A 38 3.49 -0.96 0.51
C TYR A 38 4.86 -1.20 1.19
N ALA A 39 4.88 -1.42 2.51
CA ALA A 39 6.10 -1.64 3.28
C ALA A 39 6.18 -3.05 3.90
N GLY A 40 5.52 -4.03 3.27
CA GLY A 40 5.49 -5.44 3.66
C GLY A 40 4.41 -5.73 4.70
N ASP A 41 4.38 -4.96 5.79
CA ASP A 41 3.36 -5.05 6.85
C ASP A 41 2.94 -3.66 7.32
N LEU A 42 1.95 -3.58 8.23
CA LEU A 42 1.46 -2.31 8.77
C LEU A 42 2.44 -1.64 9.76
N GLY A 43 3.41 -2.39 10.30
CA GLY A 43 4.54 -1.86 11.06
C GLY A 43 5.64 -1.25 10.17
N SER A 44 5.51 -1.40 8.85
CA SER A 44 6.48 -0.95 7.84
C SER A 44 7.89 -1.54 8.03
N THR A 45 8.00 -2.80 8.45
CA THR A 45 9.31 -3.42 8.71
C THR A 45 10.13 -3.66 7.44
N ARG A 46 9.45 -3.82 6.28
CA ARG A 46 10.06 -4.22 5.00
C ARG A 46 10.88 -5.51 5.12
N TYR A 47 10.43 -6.42 5.98
CA TYR A 47 11.09 -7.69 6.26
C TYR A 47 10.24 -8.86 5.80
N ALA A 48 10.85 -9.78 5.03
CA ALA A 48 10.26 -11.05 4.67
C ALA A 48 11.08 -12.19 5.33
N PRO A 49 10.46 -13.06 6.15
CA PRO A 49 11.15 -14.17 6.79
C PRO A 49 11.33 -15.36 5.83
N LEU A 50 11.72 -15.10 4.58
CA LEU A 50 12.07 -16.10 3.57
C LEU A 50 13.59 -16.29 3.56
N ASP A 51 14.06 -17.52 3.41
CA ASP A 51 15.48 -17.88 3.51
C ASP A 51 16.02 -18.66 2.31
N GLN A 52 15.21 -18.88 1.27
CA GLN A 52 15.63 -19.55 0.03
C GLN A 52 16.81 -18.81 -0.64
N ILE A 53 16.81 -17.48 -0.60
CA ILE A 53 17.89 -16.62 -1.09
C ILE A 53 18.66 -16.08 0.12
N SER A 54 19.96 -16.32 0.14
CA SER A 54 20.85 -15.97 1.25
C SER A 54 22.17 -15.38 0.72
N GLY A 55 23.04 -14.94 1.64
CA GLY A 55 24.38 -14.48 1.26
C GLY A 55 25.23 -15.55 0.56
N ASP A 56 24.93 -16.83 0.76
CA ASP A 56 25.70 -17.95 0.23
C ASP A 56 25.36 -18.30 -1.23
N ASN A 57 24.14 -17.96 -1.69
CA ASN A 57 23.65 -18.30 -3.04
C ASN A 57 23.18 -17.10 -3.86
N PHE A 58 23.30 -15.86 -3.34
CA PHE A 58 22.87 -14.64 -4.03
C PHE A 58 23.53 -14.48 -5.41
N SER A 59 24.77 -14.96 -5.58
CA SER A 59 25.50 -14.90 -6.86
C SER A 59 24.86 -15.74 -7.97
N ASP A 60 23.97 -16.66 -7.63
CA ASP A 60 23.38 -17.62 -8.57
C ASP A 60 22.05 -17.13 -9.13
N LEU A 61 21.60 -15.92 -8.72
CA LEU A 61 20.34 -15.34 -9.19
C LEU A 61 20.39 -15.01 -10.68
N GLU A 62 19.32 -15.41 -11.37
CA GLU A 62 19.05 -15.07 -12.75
C GLU A 62 17.70 -14.36 -12.89
N VAL A 63 17.54 -13.63 -13.99
CA VAL A 63 16.27 -12.97 -14.31
C VAL A 63 15.27 -14.05 -14.73
N ALA A 64 14.22 -14.25 -13.92
CA ALA A 64 13.14 -15.17 -14.24
C ALA A 64 12.24 -14.64 -15.38
N TRP A 65 11.85 -13.36 -15.29
CA TRP A 65 11.05 -12.67 -16.30
C TRP A 65 11.19 -11.14 -16.16
N GLN A 66 10.72 -10.39 -17.16
CA GLN A 66 10.67 -8.93 -17.15
C GLN A 66 9.33 -8.44 -17.69
N PHE A 67 8.78 -7.41 -17.05
CA PHE A 67 7.60 -6.67 -17.52
C PHE A 67 8.00 -5.24 -17.85
N ASP A 68 7.71 -4.79 -19.08
CA ASP A 68 8.02 -3.44 -19.56
C ASP A 68 6.73 -2.59 -19.65
N PRO A 69 6.52 -1.61 -18.74
CA PRO A 69 5.37 -0.72 -18.77
C PRO A 69 5.56 0.48 -19.72
N GLY A 70 6.59 0.50 -20.57
CA GLY A 70 6.95 1.63 -21.43
C GLY A 70 5.88 2.02 -22.44
N ASN A 71 4.95 1.12 -22.76
CA ASN A 71 3.79 1.38 -23.61
C ASN A 71 2.53 1.85 -22.84
N LEU A 72 2.57 1.88 -21.51
CA LEU A 72 1.47 2.34 -20.64
C LEU A 72 1.51 3.86 -20.44
N GLY A 73 1.50 4.55 -21.57
CA GLY A 73 1.52 6.00 -21.66
C GLY A 73 2.27 6.51 -22.89
N PRO A 74 2.23 7.83 -23.11
CA PRO A 74 2.81 8.44 -24.32
C PRO A 74 4.34 8.41 -24.37
N TYR A 75 5.00 8.16 -23.24
CA TYR A 75 6.46 8.06 -23.11
C TYR A 75 6.83 7.16 -21.92
N PRO A 76 8.05 6.59 -21.90
CA PRO A 76 8.53 5.78 -20.79
C PRO A 76 8.57 6.54 -19.47
N ASP A 77 8.23 5.86 -18.37
CA ASP A 77 8.38 6.39 -17.02
C ASP A 77 9.84 6.28 -16.58
N ASN A 78 10.55 7.40 -16.48
CA ASN A 78 11.94 7.46 -16.05
C ASN A 78 12.13 7.59 -14.54
N ASN A 79 11.04 7.61 -13.77
CA ASN A 79 11.03 7.73 -12.32
C ASN A 79 9.99 6.79 -11.73
N TYR A 80 10.18 5.49 -11.99
CA TYR A 80 9.30 4.44 -11.53
C TYR A 80 9.55 4.16 -10.04
N GLN A 81 8.56 4.47 -9.20
CA GLN A 81 8.66 4.39 -7.73
C GLN A 81 7.72 3.35 -7.12
N ALA A 82 7.01 2.59 -7.96
CA ALA A 82 6.02 1.64 -7.52
C ALA A 82 6.67 0.47 -6.76
N THR A 83 6.10 0.12 -5.60
CA THR A 83 6.38 -1.16 -4.93
C THR A 83 5.19 -2.09 -5.22
N PRO A 84 5.38 -3.17 -6.00
CA PRO A 84 4.33 -4.14 -6.21
C PRO A 84 3.89 -4.78 -4.89
N LEU A 85 2.60 -5.07 -4.78
CA LEU A 85 2.08 -5.98 -3.76
C LEU A 85 2.12 -7.41 -4.33
N MET A 86 2.39 -8.40 -3.48
CA MET A 86 2.32 -9.83 -3.84
C MET A 86 1.28 -10.48 -2.94
N ILE A 87 0.14 -10.86 -3.51
CA ILE A 87 -0.94 -11.54 -2.80
C ILE A 87 -1.36 -12.79 -3.58
N GLY A 88 -1.30 -13.97 -2.96
CA GLY A 88 -1.83 -15.20 -3.54
C GLY A 88 -1.21 -15.58 -4.89
N GLY A 89 0.06 -15.22 -5.12
CA GLY A 89 0.75 -15.45 -6.39
C GLY A 89 0.46 -14.41 -7.48
N VAL A 90 -0.24 -13.33 -7.16
CA VAL A 90 -0.51 -12.21 -8.08
C VAL A 90 0.26 -10.96 -7.63
N LEU A 91 0.92 -10.31 -8.57
CA LEU A 91 1.55 -9.00 -8.37
C LEU A 91 0.59 -7.89 -8.78
N TYR A 92 0.34 -6.94 -7.87
CA TYR A 92 -0.46 -5.74 -8.15
C TYR A 92 0.41 -4.49 -8.09
N THR A 93 0.44 -3.70 -9.15
CA THR A 93 1.22 -2.47 -9.19
C THR A 93 0.61 -1.41 -10.09
N THR A 94 0.93 -0.15 -9.83
CA THR A 94 0.72 0.92 -10.80
C THR A 94 1.82 0.91 -11.85
N ALA A 95 1.51 1.23 -13.10
CA ALA A 95 2.41 1.06 -14.24
C ALA A 95 2.32 2.21 -15.25
N GLY A 96 3.49 2.56 -15.78
CA GLY A 96 3.65 3.57 -16.83
C GLY A 96 3.27 5.00 -16.44
N THR A 97 3.38 5.91 -17.40
CA THR A 97 3.16 7.34 -17.20
C THR A 97 1.68 7.71 -17.09
N ARG A 98 0.78 6.81 -17.51
CA ARG A 98 -0.67 6.93 -17.28
C ARG A 98 -1.12 6.49 -15.89
N ARG A 99 -0.26 5.85 -15.09
CA ARG A 99 -0.64 5.24 -13.81
C ARG A 99 -1.79 4.27 -13.98
N ASP A 100 -1.65 3.40 -14.97
CA ASP A 100 -2.53 2.24 -15.12
C ASP A 100 -2.28 1.29 -13.94
N VAL A 101 -3.25 0.45 -13.56
CA VAL A 101 -3.05 -0.61 -12.57
C VAL A 101 -2.97 -1.94 -13.31
N VAL A 102 -1.99 -2.76 -12.97
CA VAL A 102 -1.75 -4.05 -13.61
C VAL A 102 -1.70 -5.13 -12.55
N ALA A 103 -2.40 -6.23 -12.82
CA ALA A 103 -2.20 -7.50 -12.12
C ALA A 103 -1.42 -8.45 -13.02
N LEU A 104 -0.36 -9.03 -12.45
CA LEU A 104 0.52 -9.97 -13.14
C LEU A 104 0.55 -11.29 -12.38
N ASP A 105 0.62 -12.41 -13.09
CA ASP A 105 1.03 -13.67 -12.50
C ASP A 105 2.49 -13.55 -12.00
N ALA A 106 2.72 -13.80 -10.71
CA ALA A 106 4.03 -13.55 -10.10
C ALA A 106 5.14 -14.50 -10.60
N ALA A 107 4.77 -15.69 -11.08
CA ALA A 107 5.72 -16.70 -11.53
C ALA A 107 6.17 -16.47 -12.97
N THR A 108 5.30 -15.92 -13.82
CA THR A 108 5.49 -15.83 -15.27
C THR A 108 5.58 -14.40 -15.79
N GLY A 109 5.03 -13.42 -15.07
CA GLY A 109 4.87 -12.05 -15.54
C GLY A 109 3.72 -11.85 -16.54
N GLU A 110 2.84 -12.86 -16.73
CA GLU A 110 1.65 -12.73 -17.57
C GLU A 110 0.69 -11.67 -17.01
N ILE A 111 0.18 -10.79 -17.88
CA ILE A 111 -0.85 -9.82 -17.49
C ILE A 111 -2.18 -10.54 -17.31
N LEU A 112 -2.69 -10.57 -16.09
CA LEU A 112 -4.01 -11.11 -15.77
C LEU A 112 -5.12 -10.10 -16.10
N TRP A 113 -4.91 -8.85 -15.69
CA TRP A 113 -5.78 -7.73 -16.05
C TRP A 113 -5.04 -6.41 -15.99
N LEU A 114 -5.59 -5.41 -16.68
CA LEU A 114 -5.12 -4.03 -16.68
C LEU A 114 -6.31 -3.08 -16.54
N TYR A 115 -6.22 -2.14 -15.61
CA TYR A 115 -7.16 -1.04 -15.45
C TYR A 115 -6.51 0.27 -15.90
N ARG A 116 -7.24 1.01 -16.74
CA ARG A 116 -6.85 2.34 -17.21
C ARG A 116 -8.03 3.29 -17.10
N ILE A 117 -7.73 4.51 -16.67
CA ILE A 117 -8.66 5.64 -16.68
C ILE A 117 -8.06 6.81 -17.47
N ASP A 118 -8.86 7.46 -18.30
CA ASP A 118 -8.47 8.69 -19.00
C ASP A 118 -9.22 9.88 -18.39
N GLU A 119 -8.51 10.67 -17.58
CA GLU A 119 -9.08 11.84 -16.89
C GLU A 119 -8.96 13.13 -17.74
N GLY A 120 -8.44 13.05 -18.97
CA GLY A 120 -8.30 14.18 -19.88
C GLY A 120 -7.58 15.38 -19.26
N GLU A 121 -8.17 16.57 -19.41
CA GLU A 121 -7.64 17.84 -18.90
C GLU A 121 -7.32 17.79 -17.39
N ARG A 122 -8.08 17.01 -16.62
CA ARG A 122 -7.87 16.85 -15.19
C ARG A 122 -6.51 16.20 -14.87
N ALA A 123 -6.11 15.18 -15.63
CA ALA A 123 -4.78 14.58 -15.49
C ALA A 123 -3.69 15.49 -16.07
N GLU A 124 -3.98 16.20 -17.16
CA GLU A 124 -3.07 17.15 -17.79
C GLU A 124 -2.79 18.39 -16.94
N GLY A 125 -3.64 18.73 -15.97
CA GLY A 125 -3.42 19.80 -15.00
C GLY A 125 -2.71 19.36 -13.72
N ALA A 126 -2.59 18.04 -13.48
CA ALA A 126 -2.15 17.51 -12.20
C ALA A 126 -0.66 17.76 -11.91
N ILE A 127 -0.35 17.90 -10.62
CA ILE A 127 1.00 18.19 -10.10
C ILE A 127 1.82 16.96 -9.70
N ARG A 128 1.16 15.80 -9.62
CA ARG A 128 1.73 14.53 -9.18
C ARG A 128 1.40 13.49 -10.22
N ARG A 129 2.15 13.49 -11.33
CA ARG A 129 1.97 12.58 -12.48
C ARG A 129 2.83 11.33 -12.33
N MET A 130 2.89 10.53 -13.41
CA MET A 130 3.65 9.27 -13.50
C MET A 130 3.05 8.16 -12.64
N SER A 131 3.72 7.01 -12.62
CA SER A 131 3.29 5.75 -12.01
C SER A 131 2.93 5.79 -10.52
N ALA A 132 3.26 6.83 -9.76
CA ALA A 132 3.11 6.84 -8.30
C ALA A 132 3.88 5.70 -7.61
N ARG A 133 3.53 5.36 -6.37
CA ARG A 133 4.26 4.40 -5.52
C ARG A 133 3.57 3.06 -5.32
N GLY A 134 2.49 2.80 -6.06
CA GLY A 134 1.77 1.52 -6.03
C GLY A 134 0.33 1.65 -5.57
N VAL A 135 -0.21 0.52 -5.15
CA VAL A 135 -1.61 0.31 -4.76
C VAL A 135 -1.71 -0.10 -3.28
N ALA A 136 -2.93 -0.19 -2.76
CA ALA A 136 -3.25 -0.82 -1.48
C ALA A 136 -4.22 -1.98 -1.69
N TYR A 137 -4.22 -2.94 -0.77
CA TYR A 137 -5.09 -4.11 -0.80
C TYR A 137 -5.97 -4.17 0.45
N TRP A 138 -7.17 -4.69 0.31
CA TRP A 138 -8.07 -5.04 1.40
C TRP A 138 -8.82 -6.32 1.05
N THR A 139 -9.16 -7.10 2.07
CA THR A 139 -10.05 -8.26 1.99
C THR A 139 -10.88 -8.35 3.27
N ASP A 140 -12.08 -8.90 3.19
CA ASP A 140 -12.82 -9.33 4.38
C ASP A 140 -12.46 -10.73 4.87
N GLY A 141 -11.56 -11.41 4.18
CA GLY A 141 -11.11 -12.76 4.47
C GLY A 141 -11.98 -13.85 3.83
N ASP A 142 -13.01 -13.47 3.07
CA ASP A 142 -13.91 -14.38 2.37
C ASP A 142 -13.81 -14.18 0.84
N ASP A 143 -14.75 -13.48 0.21
CA ASP A 143 -14.88 -13.35 -1.25
C ASP A 143 -14.78 -11.90 -1.77
N ASP A 144 -14.59 -10.91 -0.90
CA ASP A 144 -14.45 -9.51 -1.29
C ASP A 144 -12.98 -9.06 -1.17
N GLU A 145 -12.28 -9.02 -2.30
CA GLU A 145 -10.90 -8.55 -2.38
C GLU A 145 -10.79 -7.32 -3.28
N ARG A 146 -10.12 -6.28 -2.77
CA ARG A 146 -10.09 -4.97 -3.41
C ARG A 146 -8.69 -4.39 -3.53
N ILE A 147 -8.43 -3.78 -4.67
CA ILE A 147 -7.24 -2.97 -4.94
C ILE A 147 -7.64 -1.50 -4.98
N PHE A 148 -6.93 -0.67 -4.21
CA PHE A 148 -7.13 0.77 -4.16
C PHE A 148 -5.92 1.50 -4.71
N PHE A 149 -6.17 2.55 -5.50
CA PHE A 149 -5.11 3.46 -5.93
C PHE A 149 -5.65 4.87 -6.13
N VAL A 150 -4.74 5.84 -6.23
CA VAL A 150 -5.10 7.23 -6.51
C VAL A 150 -4.64 7.62 -7.91
N THR A 151 -5.59 8.04 -8.73
CA THR A 151 -5.36 8.48 -10.12
C THR A 151 -4.50 9.74 -10.18
N ILE A 152 -4.04 10.09 -11.38
CA ILE A 152 -3.25 11.32 -11.60
C ILE A 152 -4.07 12.55 -11.21
N GLY A 153 -5.35 12.58 -11.57
CA GLY A 153 -6.31 13.64 -11.26
C GLY A 153 -6.82 13.64 -9.83
N TYR A 154 -6.20 12.90 -8.90
CA TYR A 154 -6.57 12.87 -7.48
C TYR A 154 -8.00 12.33 -7.28
N GLN A 155 -8.24 11.13 -7.77
CA GLN A 155 -9.44 10.33 -7.47
C GLN A 155 -9.01 9.02 -6.82
N LEU A 156 -9.68 8.61 -5.75
CA LEU A 156 -9.48 7.30 -5.13
C LEU A 156 -10.39 6.29 -5.81
N VAL A 157 -9.80 5.23 -6.33
CA VAL A 157 -10.51 4.19 -7.11
C VAL A 157 -10.43 2.86 -6.36
N ALA A 158 -11.53 2.12 -6.37
CA ALA A 158 -11.61 0.74 -5.88
C ALA A 158 -11.85 -0.22 -7.04
N LEU A 159 -10.98 -1.22 -7.15
CA LEU A 159 -11.03 -2.28 -8.16
C LEU A 159 -11.21 -3.62 -7.47
N ASP A 160 -11.98 -4.51 -8.07
CA ASP A 160 -12.00 -5.94 -7.74
C ASP A 160 -10.62 -6.55 -8.02
N ALA A 161 -10.03 -7.23 -7.05
CA ALA A 161 -8.65 -7.73 -7.15
C ALA A 161 -8.48 -8.85 -8.18
N THR A 162 -9.56 -9.60 -8.48
CA THR A 162 -9.52 -10.72 -9.43
C THR A 162 -9.72 -10.25 -10.87
N THR A 163 -10.59 -9.26 -11.09
CA THR A 163 -11.05 -8.87 -12.43
C THR A 163 -10.54 -7.51 -12.89
N GLY A 164 -10.10 -6.65 -11.96
CA GLY A 164 -9.72 -5.27 -12.25
C GLY A 164 -10.91 -4.36 -12.58
N HIS A 165 -12.15 -4.82 -12.41
CA HIS A 165 -13.34 -4.01 -12.60
C HIS A 165 -13.56 -3.05 -11.44
N LEU A 166 -14.15 -1.88 -11.72
CA LEU A 166 -14.59 -0.94 -10.70
C LEU A 166 -15.60 -1.60 -9.75
N ILE A 167 -15.46 -1.35 -8.45
CA ILE A 167 -16.44 -1.76 -7.44
C ILE A 167 -17.60 -0.74 -7.42
N PRO A 168 -18.79 -1.03 -7.96
CA PRO A 168 -19.81 0.01 -8.16
C PRO A 168 -20.36 0.62 -6.85
N SER A 169 -20.24 -0.12 -5.74
CA SER A 169 -20.69 0.34 -4.42
C SER A 169 -19.75 1.33 -3.74
N PHE A 170 -18.55 1.56 -4.28
CA PHE A 170 -17.56 2.44 -3.69
C PHE A 170 -17.65 3.84 -4.30
N GLY A 171 -17.94 4.86 -3.48
CA GLY A 171 -18.14 6.23 -3.93
C GLY A 171 -19.23 6.33 -5.02
N THR A 172 -18.89 7.03 -6.10
CA THR A 172 -19.72 7.09 -7.31
C THR A 172 -19.11 6.15 -8.36
N GLU A 173 -19.76 5.01 -8.59
CA GLU A 173 -19.36 4.02 -9.62
C GLU A 173 -17.90 3.54 -9.49
N GLY A 174 -17.43 3.32 -8.26
CA GLY A 174 -16.07 2.85 -7.95
C GLY A 174 -15.06 3.96 -7.68
N ILE A 175 -15.50 5.22 -7.62
CA ILE A 175 -14.61 6.38 -7.52
C ILE A 175 -15.06 7.36 -6.44
N VAL A 176 -14.15 7.73 -5.54
CA VAL A 176 -14.26 8.88 -4.65
C VAL A 176 -13.41 10.03 -5.20
N ASP A 177 -14.04 11.15 -5.57
CA ASP A 177 -13.32 12.35 -5.99
C ASP A 177 -12.73 13.06 -4.77
N LEU A 178 -11.41 13.00 -4.64
CA LEU A 178 -10.68 13.56 -3.51
C LEU A 178 -10.64 15.10 -3.53
N LYS A 179 -11.04 15.77 -4.61
CA LYS A 179 -11.23 17.24 -4.59
C LYS A 179 -12.57 17.65 -3.99
N GLN A 180 -13.48 16.70 -3.77
CA GLN A 180 -14.78 16.94 -3.15
C GLN A 180 -14.76 16.62 -1.66
N GLY A 181 -15.80 17.06 -0.94
CA GLY A 181 -15.96 16.80 0.50
C GLY A 181 -14.90 17.44 1.41
N ALA A 182 -14.14 18.41 0.90
CA ALA A 182 -13.18 19.17 1.68
C ALA A 182 -13.84 20.36 2.40
N ASP A 183 -13.14 20.95 3.38
CA ASP A 183 -13.56 22.22 4.02
C ASP A 183 -13.37 23.45 3.12
N GLN A 184 -12.99 23.23 1.85
CA GLN A 184 -12.76 24.22 0.82
C GLN A 184 -13.37 23.75 -0.50
N GLU A 185 -13.94 24.66 -1.26
CA GLU A 185 -14.23 24.40 -2.67
C GLU A 185 -12.91 24.30 -3.43
N ILE A 186 -12.68 23.16 -4.08
CA ILE A 186 -11.50 22.90 -4.89
C ILE A 186 -11.97 22.75 -6.33
N ASP A 187 -11.43 23.56 -7.22
CA ASP A 187 -11.71 23.43 -8.64
C ASP A 187 -11.25 22.06 -9.16
N LEU A 188 -12.15 21.33 -9.81
CA LEU A 188 -11.93 19.94 -10.19
C LEU A 188 -10.82 19.78 -11.23
N LEU A 189 -10.58 20.79 -12.07
CA LEU A 189 -9.59 20.74 -13.13
C LEU A 189 -8.27 21.37 -12.67
N SER A 190 -8.31 22.62 -12.22
CA SER A 190 -7.16 23.48 -11.93
C SER A 190 -6.72 23.48 -10.47
N GLY A 191 -7.51 22.92 -9.55
CA GLY A 191 -7.18 22.86 -8.13
C GLY A 191 -5.86 22.13 -7.89
N GLU A 192 -4.87 22.86 -7.38
CA GLU A 192 -3.51 22.36 -7.15
C GLU A 192 -3.42 21.46 -5.91
N ILE A 193 -3.77 20.19 -6.08
CA ILE A 193 -3.60 19.13 -5.08
C ILE A 193 -3.48 17.79 -5.81
N GLY A 194 -2.73 16.85 -5.23
CA GLY A 194 -2.63 15.51 -5.78
C GLY A 194 -2.05 14.52 -4.77
N TRP A 195 -1.78 13.31 -5.23
CA TRP A 195 -1.11 12.28 -4.44
C TRP A 195 -0.39 11.32 -5.37
N ASN A 196 0.79 10.88 -4.95
CA ASN A 196 1.57 9.88 -5.68
C ASN A 196 2.17 8.79 -4.78
N SER A 197 1.74 8.69 -3.51
CA SER A 197 2.08 7.53 -2.69
C SER A 197 1.02 6.43 -2.83
N ALA A 198 1.34 5.21 -2.44
CA ALA A 198 0.33 4.18 -2.26
C ALA A 198 -0.64 4.61 -1.12
N PRO A 199 -1.95 4.37 -1.24
CA PRO A 199 -2.84 4.39 -0.09
C PRO A 199 -2.38 3.39 0.97
N ILE A 200 -2.91 3.49 2.18
CA ILE A 200 -2.73 2.45 3.20
C ILE A 200 -4.09 2.04 3.74
N VAL A 201 -4.34 0.74 3.82
CA VAL A 201 -5.55 0.19 4.41
C VAL A 201 -5.25 -0.24 5.83
N GLY A 202 -6.09 0.19 6.77
CA GLY A 202 -6.06 -0.28 8.16
C GLY A 202 -7.46 -0.68 8.57
N ARG A 203 -7.67 -1.99 8.84
CA ARG A 203 -9.02 -2.56 8.97
C ARG A 203 -9.86 -2.18 7.75
N ASP A 204 -11.07 -1.69 7.96
CA ASP A 204 -12.02 -1.34 6.90
C ASP A 204 -11.92 0.13 6.45
N VAL A 205 -10.75 0.77 6.64
CA VAL A 205 -10.53 2.16 6.27
C VAL A 205 -9.31 2.28 5.34
N VAL A 206 -9.52 2.83 4.15
CA VAL A 206 -8.45 3.24 3.24
C VAL A 206 -8.07 4.70 3.51
N LEU A 207 -6.78 4.92 3.79
CA LEU A 207 -6.20 6.21 4.13
C LEU A 207 -5.45 6.78 2.93
N VAL A 208 -5.76 8.05 2.63
CA VAL A 208 -5.16 8.78 1.51
C VAL A 208 -4.71 10.16 1.99
N GLY A 209 -3.50 10.55 1.58
CA GLY A 209 -2.94 11.86 1.89
C GLY A 209 -3.18 12.90 0.80
N ALA A 210 -2.40 13.98 0.88
CA ALA A 210 -2.38 15.06 -0.08
C ALA A 210 -0.94 15.53 -0.32
N SER A 211 -0.70 16.11 -1.47
CA SER A 211 0.58 16.65 -1.90
C SER A 211 0.35 17.90 -2.75
N HIS A 212 1.29 18.84 -2.67
CA HIS A 212 1.31 20.10 -3.42
C HIS A 212 2.59 20.19 -4.26
N ARG A 213 2.75 21.22 -5.08
CA ARG A 213 4.03 21.46 -5.78
C ARG A 213 5.15 21.64 -4.74
N SER A 214 6.28 20.98 -5.00
CA SER A 214 7.45 21.09 -4.14
C SER A 214 8.09 22.48 -4.25
N GLY A 215 8.67 22.98 -3.15
CA GLY A 215 9.55 24.15 -3.16
C GLY A 215 8.87 25.52 -3.22
N GLY A 216 7.54 25.60 -3.13
CA GLY A 216 6.79 26.86 -3.12
C GLY A 216 6.27 27.25 -1.74
N ALA A 217 6.24 28.55 -1.44
CA ALA A 217 5.43 29.09 -0.35
C ALA A 217 3.98 29.27 -0.85
N PRO A 218 2.96 28.89 -0.06
CA PRO A 218 1.58 29.15 -0.44
C PRO A 218 1.36 30.64 -0.70
N PRO A 219 0.77 31.03 -1.84
CA PRO A 219 0.61 32.45 -2.21
C PRO A 219 -0.40 33.17 -1.31
N SER A 220 -1.27 32.44 -0.62
CA SER A 220 -2.23 33.00 0.33
C SER A 220 -2.59 32.02 1.43
N ARG A 221 -3.17 32.55 2.53
CA ARG A 221 -3.75 31.74 3.61
C ARG A 221 -4.99 30.92 3.18
N ARG A 222 -5.53 31.20 2.00
CA ARG A 222 -6.69 30.49 1.40
C ARG A 222 -6.26 29.43 0.39
N ASN A 223 -4.95 29.17 0.24
CA ASN A 223 -4.48 28.09 -0.62
C ASN A 223 -5.14 26.75 -0.24
N ILE A 224 -5.24 25.84 -1.20
CA ILE A 224 -5.74 24.49 -0.94
C ILE A 224 -4.90 23.86 0.17
N LYS A 225 -5.59 23.30 1.16
CA LYS A 225 -4.99 22.59 2.28
C LYS A 225 -4.94 21.10 1.97
N GLY A 226 -3.87 20.46 2.42
CA GLY A 226 -3.74 19.00 2.36
C GLY A 226 -4.27 18.35 3.62
N TYR A 227 -5.13 17.35 3.46
CA TYR A 227 -5.61 16.51 4.55
C TYR A 227 -5.21 15.06 4.32
N ILE A 228 -5.00 14.34 5.43
CA ILE A 228 -5.11 12.88 5.43
C ILE A 228 -6.57 12.56 5.68
N ARG A 229 -7.16 11.75 4.80
CA ARG A 229 -8.56 11.31 4.89
C ARG A 229 -8.63 9.80 4.93
N GLY A 230 -9.61 9.29 5.66
CA GLY A 230 -9.98 7.88 5.69
C GLY A 230 -11.35 7.72 5.04
N PHE A 231 -11.50 6.66 4.25
CA PHE A 231 -12.70 6.29 3.54
C PHE A 231 -13.04 4.85 3.90
N ASP A 232 -14.33 4.54 4.03
CA ASP A 232 -14.78 3.17 4.26
C ASP A 232 -14.42 2.34 3.01
N VAL A 233 -13.71 1.23 3.17
CA VAL A 233 -13.26 0.40 2.03
C VAL A 233 -14.40 -0.16 1.19
N ARG A 234 -15.60 -0.28 1.77
CA ARG A 234 -16.78 -0.82 1.11
C ARG A 234 -17.54 0.25 0.33
N THR A 235 -17.70 1.43 0.93
CA THR A 235 -18.60 2.48 0.41
C THR A 235 -17.93 3.77 -0.05
N GLY A 236 -16.68 4.02 0.29
CA GLY A 236 -15.99 5.28 0.03
C GLY A 236 -16.29 6.34 1.08
#